data_AF-A0A484Y7Z6-F1
#
_entry.id   AF-A0A484Y7Z6-F1
#
_cell.length_a   1.000
_cell.length_b   1.000
_cell.length_c   1.000
_cell.angle_alpha   90.00
_cell.angle_beta   90.00
_cell.angle_gamma   90.00
#
_symmetry.space_group_name_H-M   'P 1'
#
loop_
_entity.id
_entity.type
_entity.pdbx_description
1 polymer ?
#
loop_
_entity_poly.entity_id
_entity_poly.type
_entity_poly.pdbx_seq_one_letter_code
_entity_poly.pdbx_strand_id
1 'polypeptide(L)' 'MKKALLRALLEPTAELRKLEAAGDYTARLALLEEQKSLPWQAVWEMYCQRHDTPAGSEWLENVRTYEKEF' A
#
# COMPACT_ATOMS: atom_id res chain seq x y z
N MET A 1 -9.94 -1.08 1.83
CA MET A 1 -9.27 -1.69 3.00
C MET A 1 -7.94 -2.40 2.68
N LYS A 2 -7.86 -3.31 1.71
CA LYS A 2 -6.65 -4.13 1.46
C LYS A 2 -5.35 -3.34 1.21
N LYS A 3 -5.41 -2.19 0.52
CA LYS A 3 -4.25 -1.29 0.29
C LYS A 3 -3.60 -0.81 1.60
N ALA A 4 -4.40 -0.49 2.64
CA ALA A 4 -3.88 -0.02 3.92
C ALA A 4 -3.19 -1.16 4.70
N LEU A 5 -3.78 -2.35 4.69
CA LEU A 5 -3.17 -3.54 5.29
C LEU A 5 -1.85 -3.91 4.62
N LEU A 6 -1.77 -3.82 3.28
CA LEU A 6 -0.52 -4.05 2.56
C LEU A 6 0.58 -3.06 2.98
N ARG A 7 0.26 -1.77 3.09
CA ARG A 7 1.22 -0.75 3.53
C ARG A 7 1.73 -1.02 4.95
N ALA A 8 0.86 -1.46 5.85
CA ALA A 8 1.24 -1.86 7.20
C ALA A 8 2.14 -3.11 7.21
N LEU A 9 1.89 -4.08 6.32
CA LEU A 9 2.74 -5.28 6.18
C LEU A 9 4.12 -4.96 5.59
N LEU A 10 4.25 -3.89 4.82
CA LEU A 10 5.51 -3.43 4.23
C LEU A 10 6.28 -2.46 5.13
N GLU A 11 5.71 -2.06 6.28
CA GLU A 11 6.37 -1.15 7.21
C GLU A 11 7.50 -1.87 7.99
N PRO A 12 8.68 -1.25 8.15
CA PRO A 12 9.75 -1.79 8.99
C PRO A 12 9.45 -1.60 10.49
N THR A 13 8.33 -2.14 10.98
CA THR A 13 7.82 -1.91 12.35
C THR A 13 8.82 -2.33 13.43
N ALA A 14 9.63 -3.37 13.20
CA ALA A 14 10.66 -3.80 14.14
C ALA A 14 11.76 -2.74 14.35
N GLU A 15 12.16 -2.06 13.27
CA GLU A 15 13.15 -0.99 13.31
C GLU A 15 12.55 0.27 13.94
N LEU A 16 11.32 0.64 13.57
CA LEU A 16 10.61 1.78 14.16
C LEU A 16 10.44 1.63 15.68
N ARG A 17 10.10 0.42 16.16
CA ARG A 17 10.02 0.13 17.61
C ARG A 17 11.37 0.24 18.30
N LYS A 18 12.45 -0.16 17.62
CA LYS A 18 13.81 -0.04 18.17
C LYS A 18 14.21 1.43 18.31
N LEU A 19 13.92 2.26 17.30
CA LEU A 19 14.18 3.71 17.32
C LEU A 19 13.34 4.41 18.38
N GLU A 20 12.08 4.02 18.52
CA GLU A 20 11.19 4.51 19.58
C GLU A 20 11.72 4.17 20.98
N ALA A 21 12.15 2.93 21.21
CA ALA A 21 12.73 2.51 22.49
C ALA A 21 14.07 3.19 22.79
N ALA A 22 14.83 3.57 21.76
CA ALA A 22 16.07 4.33 21.87
C ALA A 22 15.86 5.84 22.08
N GLY A 23 14.62 6.33 22.00
CA GLY A 23 14.29 7.76 22.10
C GLY A 23 14.63 8.58 20.85
N ASP A 24 14.98 7.94 19.73
CA ASP A 24 15.26 8.62 18.47
C ASP A 24 13.96 8.89 17.69
N TYR A 25 13.21 9.87 18.18
CA TYR A 25 11.94 10.25 17.58
C TYR A 25 12.09 10.93 16.21
N THR A 26 13.27 11.51 15.95
CA THR A 26 13.57 12.15 14.66
C THR A 26 13.72 11.10 13.57
N ALA A 27 14.53 10.07 13.80
CA ALA A 27 14.67 8.98 12.84
C ALA A 27 13.34 8.22 12.67
N ARG A 28 12.60 7.99 13.77
CA ARG A 28 11.26 7.36 13.70
C ARG A 28 10.32 8.14 12.79
N LEU A 29 10.26 9.48 12.94
CA LEU A 29 9.40 10.33 12.11
C LEU A 29 9.85 10.32 10.64
N ALA A 30 11.16 10.46 10.40
CA ALA A 30 11.71 10.45 9.04
C ALA A 30 11.37 9.15 8.29
N LEU A 31 11.59 7.99 8.91
CA LEU A 31 11.28 6.70 8.29
C LEU A 31 9.78 6.50 8.03
N LEU A 32 8.92 7.00 8.92
CA LEU A 32 7.47 6.95 8.71
C LEU A 32 7.02 7.81 7.52
N GLU A 33 7.62 8.99 7.34
CA GLU A 33 7.32 9.85 6.19
C GLU A 33 7.87 9.26 4.88
N GLU A 34 9.10 8.75 4.88
CA GLU A 34 9.69 8.09 3.70
C GLU A 34 8.90 6.85 3.26
N GLN A 35 8.29 6.11 4.19
CA GLN A 35 7.44 4.97 3.82
C GLN A 35 6.17 5.38 3.05
N LYS A 36 5.79 6.66 3.04
CA LYS A 36 4.66 7.12 2.22
C LYS A 36 5.04 7.24 0.74
N SER A 37 6.32 7.50 0.44
CA SER A 37 6.87 7.69 -0.90
C SER A 37 7.51 6.42 -1.50
N LEU A 38 7.77 5.39 -0.68
CA LEU A 38 8.25 4.09 -1.16
C LEU A 38 7.27 3.44 -2.16
N PRO A 39 7.77 2.58 -3.07
CA PRO A 39 6.98 2.03 -4.17
C PRO A 39 6.05 0.88 -3.75
N TRP A 40 5.20 1.09 -2.75
CA TRP A 40 4.20 0.11 -2.31
C TRP A 40 3.09 -0.11 -3.34
N GLN A 41 2.91 0.83 -4.28
CA GLN A 41 1.97 0.73 -5.40
C GLN A 41 2.33 -0.44 -6.33
N ALA A 42 3.61 -0.65 -6.62
CA ALA A 42 4.06 -1.77 -7.46
C ALA A 42 3.76 -3.14 -6.79
N VAL A 43 3.91 -3.22 -5.46
CA VAL A 43 3.54 -4.42 -4.70
C VAL A 43 2.02 -4.64 -4.73
N TRP A 44 1.24 -3.57 -4.65
CA TRP A 44 -0.22 -3.64 -4.79
C TRP A 44 -0.64 -4.13 -6.18
N GLU A 45 -0.01 -3.61 -7.23
CA GLU A 45 -0.31 -4.01 -8.62
C GLU A 45 -0.03 -5.50 -8.84
N MET A 46 1.11 -5.99 -8.34
CA MET A 46 1.45 -7.41 -8.37
C MET A 46 0.46 -8.27 -7.57
N TYR A 47 -0.02 -7.79 -6.42
CA TYR A 47 -1.06 -8.48 -5.65
C TYR A 47 -2.36 -8.60 -6.45
N CYS A 48 -2.80 -7.51 -7.09
CA CYS A 48 -3.97 -7.51 -7.97
C CYS A 48 -3.80 -8.49 -9.15
N GLN A 49 -2.66 -8.46 -9.83
CA GLN A 49 -2.36 -9.33 -10.96
C GLN A 49 -2.39 -10.82 -10.57
N ARG A 50 -1.81 -11.19 -9.43
CA ARG A 50 -1.82 -12.58 -8.93
C ARG A 50 -3.20 -13.09 -8.53
N HIS A 51 -4.15 -12.19 -8.32
CA HIS A 51 -5.52 -12.49 -7.94
C HIS A 51 -6.51 -12.20 -9.09
N ASP A 52 -6.04 -12.13 -10.33
CA ASP A 52 -6.85 -11.88 -11.54
C ASP A 52 -7.79 -10.67 -11.39
N THR A 53 -7.35 -9.67 -10.63
CA THR A 53 -8.12 -8.45 -10.33
C THR A 53 -7.47 -7.25 -11.00
N PRO A 54 -8.24 -6.32 -11.59
CA PRO A 54 -7.67 -5.10 -12.17
C PRO A 54 -6.92 -4.28 -11.12
N ALA A 55 -5.68 -3.92 -11.40
CA ALA A 55 -4.79 -3.25 -10.45
C ALA A 55 -5.04 -1.73 -10.31
N GLY A 56 -5.46 -1.10 -11.41
CA GLY A 56 -5.63 0.34 -11.58
C GLY A 56 -7.09 0.79 -11.65
N SER A 57 -7.38 1.80 -12.48
CA SER A 57 -8.74 2.31 -12.71
C SER A 57 -9.57 1.45 -13.69
N GLU A 58 -8.97 0.40 -14.25
CA GLU A 58 -9.58 -0.50 -15.24
C GLU A 58 -10.87 -1.16 -14.73
N TRP A 59 -11.01 -1.36 -13.41
CA TRP A 59 -12.27 -1.86 -12.82
C TRP A 59 -13.46 -0.97 -13.15
N LEU A 60 -13.25 0.33 -13.36
CA LEU A 60 -14.31 1.28 -13.67
C LEU A 60 -14.87 1.05 -15.08
N GLU A 61 -14.04 0.66 -16.05
CA GLU A 61 -14.50 0.34 -17.39
C GLU A 61 -15.37 -0.92 -17.42
N ASN A 62 -15.05 -1.90 -16.57
CA ASN A 62 -15.88 -3.10 -16.40
C ASN A 62 -17.26 -2.73 -15.83
N VAL A 63 -17.31 -1.84 -14.84
CA VAL A 63 -18.59 -1.36 -14.28
C VAL A 63 -19.38 -0.57 -15.32
N ARG A 64 -18.73 0.33 -16.07
CA ARG A 64 -19.37 1.11 -17.14
C ARG A 64 -19.93 0.23 -18.26
N THR A 65 -19.26 -0.88 -18.57
CA THR A 65 -19.72 -1.86 -19.56
C THR A 65 -20.95 -2.58 -19.02
N TYR A 66 -20.88 -3.06 -17.77
CA TYR A 66 -22.01 -3.71 -17.10
C TYR A 66 -23.25 -2.79 -17.01
N GLU A 67 -23.07 -1.51 -16.72
CA GLU A 67 -24.16 -0.53 -16.69
C GLU A 67 -24.84 -0.28 -18.04
N LYS A 68 -24.15 -0.51 -19.16
CA LYS A 68 -24.71 -0.33 -20.52
C LYS A 68 -25.41 -1.57 -21.05
N GLU A 69 -25.12 -2.74 -20.49
CA GLU A 69 -25.75 -4.01 -20.86
C GLU A 69 -27.08 -4.23 -20.13
N PHE A 70 -27.45 -3.34 -19.20
CA PHE A 70 -28.75 -3.22 -18.54
C PHE A 70 -29.52 -1.98 -18.98
#